data_AF-A0A255PRH5-F1
#
_entry.id   AF-A0A255PRH5-F1
#
_cell.length_a   1.000
_cell.length_b   1.000
_cell.length_c   1.000
_cell.angle_alpha   90.00
_cell.angle_beta   90.00
_cell.angle_gamma   90.00
#
_symmetry.space_group_name_H-M   'P 1'
#
loop_
_entity.id
_entity.type
_entity.pdbx_description
1 polymer ?
#
loop_
_entity_poly.entity_id
_entity_poly.type
_entity_poly.pdbx_seq_one_letter_code
_entity_poly.pdbx_strand_id
1 'polypeptide(L)'
;MATETPPPAKPQASLPSTEEFTEVQQSAEFGELRRAHRSFAFPLTIAFAAWYLLYVLLSNYAGDFMGTKVAGNINVALVLGLAQFVTTFLIAWWYARHAAAKLDPRAEAIKSRMEGGA
;
A
#
# COMPACT_ATOMS: atom_id res chain seq x y z
N MET A 1 -47.83 -34.62 13.77
CA MET A 1 -46.45 -34.90 13.34
C MET A 1 -46.09 -33.87 12.28
N ALA A 2 -45.22 -32.91 12.59
CA ALA A 2 -44.70 -31.95 11.62
C ALA A 2 -43.31 -32.42 11.20
N THR A 3 -43.13 -32.69 9.90
CA THR A 3 -41.86 -33.06 9.29
C THR A 3 -40.99 -31.81 9.17
N GLU A 4 -40.03 -31.64 10.08
CA GLU A 4 -38.93 -30.68 9.89
C GLU A 4 -38.04 -31.19 8.77
N THR A 5 -38.04 -30.46 7.65
CA THR A 5 -37.15 -30.74 6.52
C THR A 5 -35.80 -30.08 6.84
N PRO A 6 -34.67 -30.81 6.86
CA PRO A 6 -33.37 -30.20 7.12
C PRO A 6 -33.02 -29.15 6.06
N PRO A 7 -32.45 -27.99 6.45
CA PRO A 7 -32.06 -26.96 5.48
C PRO A 7 -30.98 -27.49 4.53
N PRO A 8 -30.96 -27.05 3.25
CA PRO A 8 -29.93 -27.47 2.30
C PRO A 8 -28.56 -27.00 2.79
N ALA A 9 -27.66 -27.96 3.00
CA ALA A 9 -26.26 -27.69 3.31
C ALA A 9 -25.63 -26.94 2.12
N LYS A 10 -25.42 -25.63 2.29
CA LYS A 10 -24.59 -24.85 1.37
C LYS A 10 -23.20 -25.49 1.37
N PRO A 11 -22.56 -25.72 0.21
CA PRO A 11 -21.18 -26.20 0.17
C PRO A 11 -20.33 -25.26 1.03
N GLN A 12 -19.87 -25.72 2.20
CA GLN A 12 -18.85 -25.01 2.93
C GLN A 12 -17.65 -24.94 1.99
N ALA A 13 -17.34 -23.74 1.49
CA ALA A 13 -16.07 -23.48 0.85
C ALA A 13 -14.99 -23.86 1.88
N SER A 14 -14.39 -25.04 1.70
CA SER A 14 -13.32 -25.55 2.53
C SER A 14 -12.19 -24.53 2.51
N LEU A 15 -11.90 -23.95 3.66
CA LEU A 15 -10.75 -23.08 3.82
C LEU A 15 -9.50 -23.88 3.45
N PRO A 16 -8.62 -23.38 2.57
CA PRO A 16 -7.48 -24.13 2.09
C PRO A 16 -6.60 -24.60 3.24
N SER A 17 -6.09 -25.82 3.11
CA SER A 17 -5.24 -26.45 4.12
C SER A 17 -3.88 -25.74 4.24
N THR A 18 -3.22 -25.87 5.39
CA THR A 18 -1.90 -25.26 5.64
C THR A 18 -0.85 -25.70 4.61
N GLU A 19 -0.97 -26.92 4.08
CA GLU A 19 -0.09 -27.46 3.04
C GLU A 19 -0.34 -26.76 1.69
N GLU A 20 -1.60 -26.59 1.28
CA GLU A 20 -1.96 -25.81 0.09
C GLU A 20 -1.52 -24.34 0.20
N PHE A 21 -1.62 -23.73 1.39
CA PHE A 21 -1.09 -22.38 1.64
C PHE A 21 0.43 -22.31 1.45
N THR A 22 1.15 -23.35 1.88
CA THR A 22 2.61 -23.40 1.79
C THR A 22 3.07 -23.61 0.35
N GLU A 23 2.39 -24.47 -0.39
CA GLU A 23 2.66 -24.75 -1.80
C GLU A 23 2.40 -23.51 -2.68
N VAL A 24 1.31 -22.79 -2.40
CA VAL A 24 1.00 -21.52 -3.06
C VAL A 24 2.00 -20.41 -2.68
N GLN A 25 2.45 -20.34 -1.42
CA GLN A 25 3.48 -19.39 -0.98
C GLN A 25 4.87 -19.65 -1.61
N GLN A 26 5.19 -20.92 -1.89
CA GLN A 26 6.44 -21.36 -2.54
C GLN A 26 6.38 -21.20 -4.08
N SER A 27 5.19 -21.01 -4.65
CA SER A 27 5.00 -20.86 -6.09
C SER A 27 5.70 -19.61 -6.65
N ALA A 28 6.18 -19.72 -7.89
CA ALA A 28 6.87 -18.64 -8.59
C ALA A 28 6.02 -17.35 -8.72
N GLU A 29 4.69 -17.48 -8.80
CA GLU A 29 3.76 -16.34 -8.84
C GLU A 29 3.74 -15.54 -7.54
N PHE A 30 3.79 -16.18 -6.37
CA PHE A 30 3.86 -15.48 -5.08
C PHE A 30 5.22 -14.80 -4.88
N GLY A 31 6.28 -15.42 -5.39
CA GLY A 31 7.63 -14.83 -5.43
C GLY A 31 7.69 -13.57 -6.28
N GLU A 32 7.09 -13.58 -7.48
CA GLU A 32 7.01 -12.40 -8.34
C GLU A 32 6.16 -11.29 -7.72
N LEU A 33 5.02 -11.63 -7.09
CA LEU A 33 4.16 -10.65 -6.43
C LEU A 33 4.88 -10.00 -5.24
N ARG A 34 5.58 -10.79 -4.42
CA ARG A 34 6.40 -10.30 -3.30
C ARG A 34 7.58 -9.47 -3.79
N ARG A 35 8.21 -9.85 -4.91
CA ARG A 35 9.31 -9.10 -5.52
C ARG A 35 8.83 -7.79 -6.12
N ALA A 36 7.68 -7.78 -6.80
CA ALA A 36 7.06 -6.57 -7.34
C ALA A 36 6.71 -5.60 -6.21
N HIS A 37 6.09 -6.07 -5.13
CA HIS A 37 5.74 -5.26 -3.96
C HIS A 37 6.99 -4.71 -3.26
N ARG A 38 8.00 -5.57 -3.01
CA ARG A 38 9.24 -5.16 -2.32
C ARG A 38 10.13 -4.26 -3.18
N SER A 39 10.15 -4.45 -4.50
CA SER A 39 10.92 -3.59 -5.42
C SER A 39 10.41 -2.15 -5.45
N PHE A 40 9.14 -1.93 -5.09
CA PHE A 40 8.55 -0.60 -4.99
C PHE A 40 8.60 -0.05 -3.57
N ALA A 41 8.20 -0.84 -2.58
CA ALA A 41 8.14 -0.39 -1.18
C ALA A 41 9.53 -0.14 -0.58
N PHE A 42 10.54 -0.95 -0.93
CA PHE A 42 11.87 -0.84 -0.31
C PHE A 42 12.62 0.44 -0.70
N PRO A 43 12.70 0.84 -2.00
CA PRO A 43 13.27 2.13 -2.37
C PRO A 43 12.51 3.31 -1.76
N LEU A 44 11.18 3.20 -1.65
CA LEU A 44 10.33 4.25 -1.10
C LEU A 44 10.60 4.47 0.40
N THR A 45 10.74 3.39 1.16
CA THR A 45 11.13 3.45 2.57
C THR A 45 12.53 4.05 2.73
N ILE A 46 13.50 3.67 1.89
CA ILE A 46 14.84 4.26 1.93
C ILE A 46 14.79 5.76 1.64
N ALA A 47 14.05 6.16 0.60
CA ALA A 47 13.90 7.57 0.24
C ALA A 47 13.26 8.37 1.39
N PHE A 48 12.21 7.84 2.01
CA PHE A 48 11.55 8.46 3.16
C PHE A 48 12.48 8.55 4.37
N ALA A 49 13.21 7.48 4.69
CA ALA A 49 14.17 7.49 5.79
C ALA A 49 15.31 8.50 5.55
N ALA A 50 15.86 8.55 4.34
CA ALA A 50 16.87 9.53 3.97
C ALA A 50 16.34 10.97 4.07
N TRP A 51 15.10 11.20 3.62
CA TRP A 51 14.42 12.50 3.72
C TRP A 51 14.19 12.93 5.18
N TYR A 52 13.77 12.00 6.03
CA TYR A 52 13.64 12.24 7.48
C TYR A 52 14.99 12.57 8.12
N LEU A 53 16.03 11.78 7.84
CA LEU A 53 17.38 12.03 8.36
C LEU A 53 17.92 13.38 7.90
N LEU A 54 17.69 13.74 6.64
CA LEU A 54 18.05 15.05 6.11
C LEU A 54 17.40 16.17 6.94
N TYR A 55 16.10 16.08 7.21
CA TYR A 55 15.41 17.06 8.06
C TYR A 55 16.03 17.15 9.47
N VAL A 56 16.36 16.02 10.09
CA VAL A 56 17.00 15.98 11.43
C VAL A 56 18.37 16.64 11.39
N LEU A 57 19.20 16.33 10.38
CA LEU A 57 20.53 16.91 10.22
C LEU A 57 20.43 18.43 10.03
N LEU A 58 19.56 18.92 9.14
CA LEU A 58 19.37 20.36 8.99
C LEU A 58 18.87 21.02 10.29
N SER A 59 17.98 20.37 11.04
CA SER A 59 17.47 20.89 12.31
C SER A 59 18.55 21.03 13.37
N ASN A 60 19.54 20.12 13.37
CA ASN A 60 20.60 20.11 14.37
C ASN A 60 21.77 21.03 14.00
N TYR A 61 22.17 21.04 12.72
CA TYR A 61 23.40 21.70 12.28
C TYR A 61 23.16 23.02 11.54
N ALA A 62 21.97 23.23 10.96
CA ALA A 62 21.67 24.38 10.11
C ALA A 62 20.57 25.26 10.73
N GLY A 63 20.76 25.67 11.99
CA GLY A 63 19.80 26.47 12.74
C GLY A 63 19.42 27.78 12.03
N ASP A 64 20.39 28.50 11.46
CA ASP A 64 20.14 29.74 10.73
C ASP A 64 19.28 29.53 9.48
N PHE A 65 19.54 28.44 8.74
CA PHE A 65 18.73 28.06 7.58
C PHE A 65 17.31 27.66 8.00
N MET A 66 17.19 26.81 9.02
CA MET A 66 15.90 26.33 9.55
C MET A 66 15.06 27.47 10.15
N GLY A 67 15.70 28.47 10.73
CA GLY A 67 15.08 29.67 11.26
C GLY A 67 14.71 30.71 10.20
N THR A 68 15.19 30.57 8.96
CA THR A 68 14.92 31.54 7.88
C THR A 68 13.42 31.64 7.64
N LYS A 69 12.89 32.86 7.72
CA LYS A 69 11.46 33.14 7.50
C LYS A 69 11.16 33.14 6.01
N VAL A 70 10.17 32.37 5.61
CA VAL A 70 9.67 32.26 4.23
C VAL A 70 8.52 33.23 4.00
N ALA A 71 7.58 33.31 4.94
CA ALA A 71 6.45 34.22 4.89
C ALA A 71 5.92 34.52 6.30
N GLY A 72 5.96 35.79 6.73
CA GLY A 72 5.53 36.18 8.06
C GLY A 72 6.26 35.41 9.16
N ASN A 73 5.52 34.59 9.92
CA ASN A 73 6.05 33.74 11.00
C ASN A 73 6.37 32.30 10.56
N ILE A 74 6.20 31.98 9.28
CA ILE A 74 6.54 30.67 8.72
C ILE A 74 8.02 30.63 8.43
N ASN A 75 8.74 29.69 9.02
CA ASN A 75 10.16 29.44 8.75
C ASN A 75 10.37 28.15 7.94
N VAL A 76 11.59 27.96 7.44
CA VAL A 76 11.96 26.78 6.65
C VAL A 76 11.75 25.49 7.44
N ALA A 77 12.03 25.47 8.74
CA ALA A 77 11.77 24.30 9.59
C ALA A 77 10.29 23.86 9.57
N LEU A 78 9.36 24.82 9.70
CA LEU A 78 7.93 24.56 9.64
C LEU A 78 7.53 24.00 8.26
N VAL A 79 8.06 24.60 7.19
CA VAL A 79 7.77 24.16 5.82
C VAL A 79 8.27 22.73 5.58
N LEU A 80 9.51 22.43 5.95
CA LEU A 80 10.08 21.09 5.80
C LEU A 80 9.38 20.06 6.69
N GLY A 81 9.03 20.45 7.92
CA GLY A 81 8.23 19.62 8.82
C GLY A 81 6.86 19.30 8.24
N LEU A 82 6.16 20.28 7.66
CA LEU A 82 4.88 20.05 6.97
C LEU A 82 5.05 19.20 5.71
N ALA A 83 6.13 19.41 4.96
CA ALA A 83 6.46 18.61 3.80
C ALA A 83 6.62 17.12 4.14
N GLN A 84 7.12 16.75 5.33
CA GLN A 84 7.16 15.35 5.78
C GLN A 84 5.76 14.70 5.76
N PHE A 85 4.75 15.40 6.26
CA PHE A 85 3.37 14.91 6.26
C PHE A 85 2.84 14.78 4.83
N VAL A 86 3.01 15.83 4.02
CA VAL A 86 2.57 15.84 2.61
C VAL A 86 3.21 14.69 1.83
N THR A 87 4.50 14.44 2.02
CA THR A 87 5.21 13.32 1.37
C THR A 87 4.65 11.98 1.80
N THR A 88 4.33 11.80 3.09
CA THR A 88 3.68 10.57 3.59
C THR A 88 2.34 10.30 2.90
N PHE A 89 1.49 11.32 2.80
CA PHE A 89 0.20 11.19 2.10
C PHE A 89 0.37 10.95 0.61
N LEU A 90 1.31 11.64 -0.04
CA LEU A 90 1.65 11.43 -1.45
C LEU A 90 2.11 10.00 -1.71
N ILE A 91 2.94 9.44 -0.84
CA ILE A 91 3.40 8.05 -0.92
C ILE A 91 2.21 7.08 -0.83
N ALA A 92 1.34 7.27 0.16
CA ALA A 92 0.16 6.42 0.33
C ALA A 92 -0.81 6.54 -0.86
N TRP A 93 -1.06 7.76 -1.34
CA TRP A 93 -1.90 8.02 -2.52
C TRP A 93 -1.30 7.43 -3.79
N TRP A 94 0.01 7.59 -4.01
CA TRP A 94 0.68 7.04 -5.16
C TRP A 94 0.66 5.51 -5.15
N TYR A 95 0.83 4.88 -3.98
CA TYR A 95 0.65 3.44 -3.81
C TYR A 95 -0.78 3.02 -4.19
N ALA A 96 -1.80 3.67 -3.61
CA ALA A 96 -3.20 3.37 -3.89
C ALA A 96 -3.52 3.54 -5.39
N ARG A 97 -2.99 4.59 -6.03
CA ARG A 97 -3.15 4.84 -7.46
C ARG A 97 -2.40 3.83 -8.33
N HIS A 98 -1.18 3.43 -7.97
CA HIS A 98 -0.42 2.41 -8.71
C HIS A 98 -1.08 1.04 -8.60
N ALA A 99 -1.60 0.72 -7.42
CA ALA A 99 -2.41 -0.47 -7.18
C ALA A 99 -3.68 -0.42 -8.03
N ALA A 100 -4.47 0.65 -7.95
CA ALA A 100 -5.67 0.86 -8.77
C ALA A 100 -5.39 0.77 -10.28
N ALA A 101 -4.35 1.44 -10.78
CA ALA A 101 -4.00 1.43 -12.20
C ALA A 101 -3.56 0.04 -12.74
N LYS A 102 -3.06 -0.85 -11.87
CA LYS A 102 -2.70 -2.23 -12.24
C LYS A 102 -3.77 -3.27 -11.89
N LEU A 103 -4.59 -3.02 -10.88
CA LEU A 103 -5.60 -3.95 -10.35
C LEU A 103 -6.99 -3.70 -10.94
N ASP A 104 -7.40 -2.45 -11.13
CA ASP A 104 -8.73 -2.11 -11.67
C ASP A 104 -8.94 -2.61 -13.11
N PRO A 105 -7.98 -2.54 -14.07
CA PRO A 105 -8.20 -3.13 -15.39
C PRO A 105 -8.34 -4.65 -15.35
N ARG A 106 -7.75 -5.33 -14.35
CA ARG A 106 -7.94 -6.77 -14.14
C ARG A 106 -9.31 -7.07 -13.52
N ALA A 107 -9.76 -6.24 -12.58
CA ALA A 107 -11.09 -6.35 -11.98
C ALA A 107 -12.20 -6.16 -13.02
N GLU A 108 -12.04 -5.17 -13.90
CA GLU A 108 -13.01 -4.88 -14.96
C GLU A 108 -13.06 -5.99 -16.01
N ALA A 109 -11.90 -6.58 -16.37
CA ALA A 109 -11.84 -7.72 -17.29
C ALA A 109 -12.48 -8.99 -16.73
N ILE A 110 -12.40 -9.23 -15.42
CA ILE A 110 -13.07 -10.35 -14.75
C ILE A 110 -14.57 -10.11 -14.66
N LYS A 111 -14.99 -8.89 -14.32
CA LYS A 111 -16.40 -8.50 -14.25
C LYS A 111 -17.08 -8.61 -15.61
N SER A 112 -16.43 -8.14 -16.68
CA SER A 112 -16.89 -8.27 -18.06
C SER A 112 -17.04 -9.73 -18.52
N ARG A 113 -16.16 -10.65 -18.09
CA ARG A 113 -16.34 -12.10 -18.35
C ARG A 113 -17.53 -12.70 -17.62
N MET A 114 -17.83 -12.22 -16.40
CA MET A 114 -18.96 -12.73 -15.63
C MET A 114 -20.30 -12.16 -16.11
N GLU A 115 -20.33 -10.90 -16.57
CA GLU A 115 -21.54 -10.25 -17.09
C GLU A 115 -21.86 -10.65 -18.55
N GLY A 116 -20.86 -11.05 -19.35
CA GLY A 116 -21.06 -11.55 -20.73
C GLY A 116 -21.46 -13.02 -20.83
N GLY A 117 -21.58 -13.73 -19.70
CA GLY A 117 -22.00 -15.14 -19.63
C GLY A 117 -23.42 -15.35 -19.10
N ALA A 118 -24.21 -14.27 -18.95
CA ALA A 118 -25.60 -14.29 -18.49
C ALA A 118 -26.56 -13.94 -19.65
#